data_AF-A0A850P422-F1
#
_entry.id   AF-A0A850P422-F1
#
_cell.length_a   1.000
_cell.length_b   1.000
_cell.length_c   1.000
_cell.angle_alpha   90.00
_cell.angle_beta   90.00
_cell.angle_gamma   90.00
#
_symmetry.space_group_name_H-M   'P 1'
#
loop_
_entity.id
_entity.type
_entity.pdbx_description
1 polymer ?
#
loop_
_entity_poly.entity_id
_entity_poly.type
_entity_poly.pdbx_seq_one_letter_code
_entity_poly.pdbx_strand_id
1 'polypeptide(L)'
;MSAPSLFRLGRVIGDSGLCIIPFLTACTAAPAQNIAGSFFPSWLLCAAGGVIGAVATRAALGATGIGTGVPFPLLTYPAIAGSITLVLWLVLFGH
;
A
#
# COMPACT_ATOMS: atom_id res chain seq x y z
N MET A 1 44.67 29.34 -29.14
CA MET A 1 43.21 29.14 -29.15
C MET A 1 42.94 27.78 -28.52
N SER A 2 42.56 27.77 -27.24
CA SER A 2 42.58 26.60 -26.35
C SER A 2 41.18 26.01 -26.18
N ALA A 3 41.02 24.69 -26.38
CA ALA A 3 39.81 23.96 -26.00
C ALA A 3 40.12 22.57 -25.40
N PRO A 4 40.48 22.47 -24.10
CA PRO A 4 40.54 21.19 -23.40
C PRO A 4 39.38 20.92 -22.42
N SER A 5 38.36 21.79 -22.32
CA SER A 5 37.33 21.72 -21.26
C SER A 5 36.21 20.69 -21.49
N LEU A 6 35.98 20.25 -22.73
CA LEU A 6 34.85 19.36 -23.07
C LEU A 6 35.03 17.91 -22.60
N PHE A 7 36.26 17.39 -22.50
CA PHE A 7 36.49 15.99 -22.12
C PHE A 7 36.31 15.72 -20.61
N ARG A 8 36.45 16.74 -19.74
CA ARG A 8 36.19 16.56 -18.30
C ARG A 8 34.71 16.50 -17.95
N LEU A 9 33.84 17.09 -18.76
CA LEU A 9 32.40 17.12 -18.47
C LEU A 9 31.73 15.74 -18.65
N GLY A 10 32.23 14.92 -19.59
CA GLY A 10 31.74 13.56 -19.81
C GLY A 10 32.01 12.59 -18.65
N ARG A 11 32.98 12.89 -17.77
CA ARG A 11 33.34 12.02 -16.63
C ARG A 11 32.54 12.33 -15.35
N VAL A 12 32.06 13.55 -15.18
CA VAL A 12 31.31 13.97 -13.97
C VAL A 12 29.85 13.51 -14.01
N ILE A 13 29.30 13.26 -15.20
CA ILE A 13 27.91 12.81 -15.38
C ILE A 13 27.76 11.29 -15.13
N GLY A 14 28.86 10.52 -15.14
CA GLY A 14 28.84 9.06 -15.05
C GLY A 14 28.66 8.47 -13.64
N ASP A 15 28.94 9.22 -12.57
CA ASP A 15 28.98 8.65 -11.20
C ASP A 15 27.68 8.88 -10.41
N SER A 16 26.90 9.92 -10.73
CA SER A 16 25.69 10.28 -9.96
C SER A 16 24.40 9.62 -10.45
N GLY A 17 24.38 9.12 -11.69
CA GLY A 17 23.19 8.45 -12.27
C GLY A 17 23.13 6.95 -12.02
N LEU A 18 24.22 6.31 -11.58
CA LEU A 18 24.33 4.85 -11.51
C LEU A 18 23.49 4.24 -10.37
N CYS A 19 23.22 5.00 -9.31
CA CYS A 19 22.46 4.53 -8.14
C CYS A 19 20.94 4.39 -8.42
N ILE A 20 20.43 5.04 -9.46
CA ILE A 20 18.99 5.07 -9.76
C ILE A 20 18.58 3.86 -10.62
N ILE A 21 19.48 3.37 -11.48
CA ILE A 21 19.25 2.25 -12.41
C ILE A 21 18.74 0.96 -11.73
N PRO A 22 19.28 0.50 -10.57
CA PRO A 22 18.78 -0.72 -9.92
C PRO A 22 17.37 -0.57 -9.33
N PHE A 23 16.91 0.66 -9.04
CA PHE A 23 15.54 0.88 -8.58
C PHE A 23 14.50 0.80 -9.70
N LEU A 24 14.89 1.08 -10.95
CA LEU A 24 13.98 0.97 -12.11
C LEU A 24 13.86 -0.45 -12.66
N THR A 25 14.80 -1.35 -12.37
CA THR A 25 14.74 -2.76 -12.82
C THR A 25 14.01 -3.69 -11.84
N ALA A 26 13.60 -3.20 -10.66
CA ALA A 26 12.88 -3.96 -9.64
C ALA A 26 11.48 -4.42 -10.09
N CYS A 27 10.89 -3.79 -11.13
CA CYS A 27 9.56 -4.13 -11.63
C CYS A 27 9.51 -5.37 -12.53
N THR A 28 10.65 -5.89 -13.01
CA THR A 28 10.68 -6.96 -14.03
C THR A 28 10.35 -8.34 -13.47
N ALA A 29 10.54 -8.55 -12.17
CA ALA A 29 10.30 -9.83 -11.53
C ALA A 29 9.70 -9.62 -10.14
N ALA A 30 8.63 -8.82 -10.03
CA ALA A 30 7.83 -8.80 -8.81
C ALA A 30 7.21 -10.19 -8.65
N PRO A 31 7.71 -11.04 -7.74
CA PRO A 31 7.20 -12.39 -7.62
C PRO A 31 5.81 -12.22 -7.00
N ALA A 32 4.78 -12.44 -7.80
CA ALA A 32 3.42 -12.45 -7.29
C ALA A 32 3.31 -13.72 -6.44
N GLN A 33 3.46 -13.57 -5.12
CA GLN A 33 3.42 -14.66 -4.16
C GLN A 33 2.02 -14.74 -3.57
N ASN A 34 1.36 -15.86 -3.81
CA ASN A 34 0.04 -16.15 -3.26
C ASN A 34 0.21 -16.57 -1.80
N ILE A 35 0.12 -15.64 -0.86
CA ILE A 35 -0.01 -16.01 0.56
C ILE A 35 -1.51 -16.25 0.82
N ALA A 36 -1.88 -17.46 1.24
CA ALA A 36 -3.25 -17.84 1.64
C ALA A 36 -4.34 -17.26 0.73
N GLY A 37 -4.22 -17.46 -0.58
CA GLY A 37 -5.20 -16.99 -1.55
C GLY A 37 -5.31 -15.47 -1.72
N SER A 38 -4.40 -14.66 -1.16
CA SER A 38 -4.44 -13.18 -1.24
C SER A 38 -4.26 -12.58 -2.64
N PHE A 39 -4.21 -13.41 -3.69
CA PHE A 39 -4.35 -12.91 -5.04
C PHE A 39 -5.75 -12.39 -5.35
N PHE A 40 -5.79 -11.65 -6.44
CA PHE A 40 -7.00 -11.34 -7.16
C PHE A 40 -7.81 -12.62 -7.45
N PRO A 41 -9.13 -12.69 -7.14
CA PRO A 41 -10.03 -11.63 -6.65
C PRO A 41 -10.34 -11.68 -5.13
N SER A 42 -9.85 -12.69 -4.41
CA SER A 42 -10.35 -13.03 -3.09
C SER A 42 -10.05 -11.96 -2.02
N TRP A 43 -8.85 -11.40 -2.06
CA TRP A 43 -8.39 -10.37 -1.14
C TRP A 43 -9.15 -9.06 -1.33
N LEU A 44 -9.48 -8.71 -2.58
CA LEU A 44 -10.34 -7.55 -2.90
C LEU A 44 -11.74 -7.73 -2.33
N LEU A 45 -12.31 -8.94 -2.37
CA LEU A 45 -13.60 -9.22 -1.76
C LEU A 45 -13.54 -9.07 -0.23
N CYS A 46 -12.47 -9.56 0.40
CA CYS A 46 -12.24 -9.39 1.84
C CYS A 46 -12.09 -7.90 2.20
N ALA A 47 -11.32 -7.14 1.42
CA ALA A 47 -11.12 -5.70 1.61
C ALA A 47 -12.42 -4.93 1.46
N ALA A 48 -13.24 -5.27 0.45
CA ALA A 48 -14.57 -4.68 0.28
C ALA A 48 -15.46 -4.98 1.49
N GLY A 49 -15.46 -6.21 2.01
CA GLY A 49 -16.16 -6.57 3.24
C GLY A 49 -15.69 -5.75 4.44
N GLY A 50 -14.38 -5.55 4.59
CA GLY A 50 -13.80 -4.72 5.64
C GLY A 50 -14.24 -3.25 5.55
N VAL A 51 -14.25 -2.67 4.35
CA VAL A 51 -14.74 -1.30 4.11
C VAL A 51 -16.22 -1.18 4.46
N ILE A 52 -17.05 -2.13 4.02
CA ILE A 52 -18.49 -2.15 4.34
C ILE A 52 -18.69 -2.21 5.86
N GLY A 53 -17.95 -3.07 6.56
CA GLY A 53 -18.01 -3.18 8.02
C GLY A 53 -17.58 -1.89 8.73
N ALA A 54 -16.53 -1.22 8.25
CA ALA A 54 -16.10 0.07 8.81
C ALA A 54 -17.14 1.19 8.58
N VAL A 55 -17.75 1.24 7.40
CA VAL A 55 -18.83 2.20 7.09
C VAL A 55 -20.06 1.94 7.98
N ALA A 56 -20.46 0.67 8.14
CA ALA A 56 -21.55 0.29 9.02
C ALA A 56 -21.26 0.68 10.48
N THR A 57 -20.03 0.46 10.94
CA THR A 57 -19.58 0.88 12.29
C THR A 57 -19.68 2.39 12.45
N ARG A 58 -19.19 3.16 11.47
CA ARG A 58 -19.31 4.62 11.47
C ARG A 58 -20.76 5.09 11.51
N ALA A 59 -21.63 4.45 10.72
CA ALA A 59 -23.05 4.76 10.70
C ALA A 59 -23.72 4.45 12.05
N ALA A 60 -23.41 3.30 12.65
CA ALA A 60 -23.92 2.92 13.96
C ALA A 60 -23.48 3.90 15.06
N LEU A 61 -22.19 4.27 15.10
CA LEU A 61 -21.67 5.25 16.06
C LEU A 61 -22.27 6.65 15.87
N GLY A 62 -22.56 7.04 14.63
CA GLY A 62 -23.28 8.27 14.32
C GLY A 62 -24.73 8.22 14.82
N ALA A 63 -25.41 7.09 14.63
CA ALA A 63 -26.79 6.90 15.06
C ALA A 63 -26.95 6.88 16.60
N THR A 64 -25.95 6.38 17.34
CA THR A 64 -25.98 6.36 18.81
C THR A 64 -25.51 7.67 19.45
N GLY A 65 -25.08 8.66 18.67
CA GLY A 65 -24.54 9.93 19.17
C GLY A 65 -23.13 9.85 19.76
N ILE A 66 -22.47 8.68 19.70
CA ILE A 66 -21.11 8.44 20.23
C ILE A 66 -20.03 8.85 19.21
N GLY A 67 -20.41 9.17 17.97
CA GLY A 67 -19.48 9.51 16.89
C GLY A 67 -18.51 10.67 17.20
N THR A 68 -18.84 11.56 18.13
CA THR A 68 -17.96 12.67 18.58
C THR A 68 -16.85 12.22 19.53
N GLY A 69 -16.96 11.04 20.13
CA GLY A 69 -16.00 10.48 21.08
C GLY A 69 -14.88 9.65 20.44
N VAL A 70 -14.87 9.47 19.12
CA VAL A 70 -13.86 8.65 18.44
C VAL A 70 -12.57 9.45 18.24
N PRO A 71 -11.46 9.09 18.93
CA PRO A 71 -10.18 9.76 18.71
C PRO A 71 -9.64 9.40 17.32
N PHE A 72 -9.04 10.38 16.63
CA PHE A 72 -8.39 10.22 15.33
C PHE A 72 -9.18 9.34 14.33
N PRO A 73 -10.36 9.80 13.87
CA PRO A 73 -11.23 9.03 12.98
C PRO A 73 -10.53 8.61 11.67
N LEU A 74 -9.54 9.40 11.22
CA LEU A 74 -8.71 9.09 10.06
C LEU A 74 -7.87 7.82 10.23
N LEU A 75 -7.57 7.40 11.45
CA LEU A 75 -6.79 6.21 11.75
C LEU A 75 -7.68 5.07 12.24
N THR A 76 -8.69 5.39 13.05
CA THR A 76 -9.58 4.40 13.66
C THR A 76 -10.44 3.66 12.63
N TYR A 77 -11.09 4.35 11.71
CA TYR A 77 -11.92 3.70 10.69
C TYR A 77 -11.13 2.83 9.69
N PRO A 78 -9.96 3.25 9.16
CA PRO A 78 -9.16 2.34 8.34
C PRO A 78 -8.55 1.19 9.14
N ALA A 79 -8.21 1.38 10.42
CA ALA A 79 -7.78 0.27 11.28
C ALA A 79 -8.90 -0.77 11.46
N ILE A 80 -10.14 -0.33 11.68
CA ILE A 80 -11.31 -1.21 11.72
C ILE A 80 -11.48 -1.93 10.38
N ALA A 81 -11.45 -1.21 9.25
CA ALA A 81 -11.55 -1.80 7.93
C ALA A 81 -10.47 -2.87 7.68
N GLY A 82 -9.22 -2.56 8.01
CA GLY A 82 -8.09 -3.48 7.90
C GLY A 82 -8.25 -4.71 8.80
N SER A 83 -8.66 -4.54 10.05
CA SER A 83 -8.88 -5.65 10.98
C SER A 83 -9.96 -6.62 10.47
N ILE A 84 -11.10 -6.10 10.00
CA ILE A 84 -12.17 -6.93 9.44
C ILE A 84 -11.70 -7.62 8.16
N THR A 85 -10.97 -6.92 7.30
CA THR A 85 -10.38 -7.50 6.08
C THR A 85 -9.47 -8.69 6.42
N LEU A 86 -8.59 -8.53 7.41
CA LEU A 86 -7.67 -9.58 7.84
C LEU A 86 -8.40 -10.75 8.48
N VAL A 87 -9.40 -10.50 9.32
CA VAL A 87 -10.25 -11.55 9.91
C VAL A 87 -10.97 -12.34 8.82
N LEU A 88 -11.63 -11.66 7.88
CA LEU A 88 -12.31 -12.32 6.76
C LEU A 88 -11.34 -13.15 5.94
N TRP A 89 -10.17 -12.60 5.63
CA TRP A 89 -9.15 -13.30 4.86
C TRP A 89 -8.65 -14.57 5.57
N LEU A 90 -8.31 -14.49 6.85
CA LEU A 90 -7.84 -15.64 7.62
C LEU A 90 -8.93 -16.70 7.83
N VAL A 91 -10.18 -16.29 8.05
CA VAL A 91 -11.30 -17.24 8.22
C VAL A 91 -11.61 -17.97 6.91
N LEU A 92 -11.61 -17.24 5.79
CA LEU A 92 -11.98 -17.80 4.48
C LEU A 92 -10.85 -18.55 3.78
N PHE A 93 -9.58 -18.22 4.05
CA PHE A 93 -8.43 -18.78 3.32
C PHE A 93 -7.29 -19.29 4.20
N GLY A 94 -7.39 -19.17 5.53
CA GLY A 94 -6.33 -19.57 6.47
C GLY A 94 -6.40 -21.02 6.96
N HIS A 95 -7.17 -21.87 6.29
CA HIS A 95 -7.28 -23.31 6.55
C HIS A 95 -6.56 -24.12 5.46
#